data_AF-A0A286C8H1-F1
#
_entry.id   AF-A0A286C8H1-F1
#
_cell.length_a   1.000
_cell.length_b   1.000
_cell.length_c   1.000
_cell.angle_alpha   90.00
_cell.angle_beta   90.00
_cell.angle_gamma   90.00
#
_symmetry.space_group_name_H-M   'P 1'
#
loop_
_entity.id
_entity.type
_entity.pdbx_description
1 polymer ?
#
loop_
_entity_poly.entity_id
_entity_poly.type
_entity_poly.pdbx_seq_one_letter_code
_entity_poly.pdbx_strand_id
1 'polypeptide(L)'
;MENEDGRLSLDLDLTCLGYRGETLPFRISLRADALPQLIDAAAHGDRIYELFSICRHGDIKRHLWVRTIEAAERITRRYQWISEEAGWPKNECHYPKWDNAFCLTWDEQPEECAWHWGKQRPEIKEFVDYWFDRVLAAKKLLRQSEDIFTQREISLIDSGKHDYEYETETPFVLTPPGTRYIPVKDQYPEWFYEDLAHMLGQYEIGSVSYRSTDLRTFRLMCAEQLKRCADTNQDPKTVFPVSVMNLIMSNKDYFPRASRWGGYALYSEEGLGYGDLLIDMDRQVGRSPKVLYEQYYRCFPDQWPLYILTDEEMGEIRGYKRKVLREAYLFLYKKLPR
;
A
#
# COMPACT_ATOMS: atom_id res chain seq x y z
N MET A 1 14.90 -20.92 10.90
CA MET A 1 14.62 -19.52 11.28
C MET A 1 15.78 -19.05 12.15
N GLU A 2 16.88 -18.71 11.51
CA GLU A 2 17.99 -18.02 12.16
C GLU A 2 17.64 -16.53 12.25
N ASN A 3 18.01 -15.88 13.36
CA ASN A 3 17.74 -14.48 13.68
C ASN A 3 17.79 -13.55 12.45
N GLU A 4 16.62 -13.08 12.01
CA GLU A 4 16.44 -12.07 10.94
C GLU A 4 16.81 -10.64 11.37
N ASP A 5 17.60 -10.49 12.44
CA ASP A 5 18.05 -9.20 12.99
C ASP A 5 19.31 -8.64 12.28
N GLY A 6 19.74 -9.29 11.19
CA GLY A 6 20.96 -8.92 10.49
C GLY A 6 20.92 -7.49 9.96
N ARG A 7 21.67 -6.59 10.59
CA ARG A 7 22.00 -5.23 10.13
C ARG A 7 20.78 -4.34 9.78
N LEU A 8 19.86 -4.15 10.73
CA LEU A 8 18.83 -3.09 10.62
C LEU A 8 19.41 -1.67 10.69
N SER A 9 20.62 -1.52 11.24
CA SER A 9 21.29 -0.23 11.31
C SER A 9 22.79 -0.31 11.10
N LEU A 10 23.36 0.82 10.67
CA LEU A 10 24.80 1.07 10.57
C LEU A 10 25.12 2.42 11.23
N ASP A 11 25.87 2.37 12.32
CA ASP A 11 26.32 3.59 13.00
C ASP A 11 27.60 4.11 12.37
N LEU A 12 27.64 5.41 12.13
CA LEU A 12 28.77 6.11 11.53
C LEU A 12 29.22 7.23 12.46
N ASP A 13 30.51 7.23 12.76
CA ASP A 13 31.18 8.36 13.37
C ASP A 13 31.87 9.20 12.29
N LEU A 14 31.31 10.37 12.06
CA LEU A 14 31.73 11.38 11.08
C LEU A 14 32.26 12.64 11.79
N THR A 15 32.63 12.52 13.07
CA THR A 15 33.21 13.61 13.87
C THR A 15 34.31 14.29 13.07
N CYS A 16 34.23 15.63 12.98
CA CYS A 16 35.07 16.43 12.12
C CYS A 16 35.66 17.64 12.86
N LEU A 17 36.67 18.27 12.25
CA LEU A 17 37.30 19.47 12.81
C LEU A 17 36.73 20.73 12.17
N GLY A 18 36.32 21.68 12.99
CA GLY A 18 35.82 22.98 12.56
C GLY A 18 36.92 23.99 12.19
N TYR A 19 36.51 25.22 11.88
CA TYR A 19 37.39 26.27 11.32
C TYR A 19 38.50 26.73 12.27
N ARG A 20 38.44 26.40 13.56
CA ARG A 20 39.47 26.72 14.57
C ARG A 20 40.00 25.48 15.28
N GLY A 21 39.86 24.31 14.66
CA GLY A 21 40.29 23.04 15.24
C GLY A 21 39.37 22.51 16.34
N GLU A 22 38.18 23.10 16.52
CA GLU A 22 37.18 22.56 17.42
C GLU A 22 36.68 21.20 16.90
N THR A 23 36.61 20.19 17.77
CA THR A 23 36.02 18.90 17.43
C THR A 23 34.50 19.04 17.43
N LEU A 24 33.88 18.65 16.32
CA LEU A 24 32.45 18.72 16.11
C LEU A 24 31.87 17.32 16.16
N PRO A 25 31.06 16.97 17.18
CA PRO A 25 30.42 15.67 17.23
C PRO A 25 29.50 15.52 16.02
N PHE A 26 29.64 14.39 15.32
CA PHE A 26 28.81 14.07 14.18
C PHE A 26 28.63 12.56 14.03
N ARG A 27 27.74 12.00 14.82
CA ARG A 27 27.42 10.57 14.86
C ARG A 27 25.99 10.34 14.43
N ILE A 28 25.82 9.45 13.47
CA ILE A 28 24.52 9.11 12.89
C ILE A 28 24.35 7.60 12.82
N SER A 29 23.11 7.16 12.68
CA SER A 29 22.73 5.78 12.40
C SER A 29 21.95 5.73 11.10
N LEU A 30 22.43 4.99 10.11
CA LEU A 30 21.63 4.63 8.93
C LEU A 30 20.69 3.49 9.34
N ARG A 31 19.40 3.65 9.06
CA ARG A 31 18.30 2.78 9.50
C ARG A 31 17.62 2.19 8.27
N ALA A 32 17.48 0.87 8.24
CA ALA A 32 16.89 0.11 7.14
C ALA A 32 15.49 -0.45 7.48
N ASP A 33 14.85 0.03 8.55
CA ASP A 33 13.58 -0.50 9.07
C ASP A 33 12.44 -0.59 8.04
N ALA A 34 12.47 0.25 7.00
CA ALA A 34 11.47 0.27 5.94
C ALA A 34 11.62 -0.90 4.94
N LEU A 35 12.82 -1.45 4.78
CA LEU A 35 13.11 -2.49 3.77
C LEU A 35 12.50 -3.86 4.13
N PRO A 36 12.65 -4.38 5.37
CA PRO A 36 11.93 -5.58 5.79
C PRO A 36 10.43 -5.45 5.62
N GLN A 37 9.86 -4.29 5.96
CA GLN A 37 8.44 -4.04 5.85
C GLN A 37 7.96 -4.02 4.40
N LEU A 38 8.74 -3.43 3.49
CA LEU A 38 8.46 -3.46 2.06
C LEU A 38 8.53 -4.90 1.51
N ILE A 39 9.52 -5.68 1.93
CA ILE A 39 9.66 -7.08 1.53
C ILE A 39 8.46 -7.91 2.02
N ASP A 40 8.07 -7.73 3.29
CA ASP A 40 6.92 -8.41 3.88
C ASP A 40 5.60 -8.00 3.21
N ALA A 41 5.39 -6.71 2.96
CA ALA A 41 4.22 -6.20 2.22
C ALA A 41 4.12 -6.84 0.82
N ALA A 42 5.24 -6.86 0.09
CA ALA A 42 5.31 -7.47 -1.24
C ALA A 42 5.04 -8.97 -1.21
N ALA A 43 5.51 -9.69 -0.19
CA ALA A 43 5.21 -11.11 0.01
C ALA A 43 3.70 -11.38 0.16
N HIS A 44 2.93 -10.41 0.66
CA HIS A 44 1.47 -10.49 0.80
C HIS A 44 0.71 -9.87 -0.39
N GLY A 45 1.40 -9.50 -1.47
CA GLY A 45 0.81 -8.95 -2.69
C GLY A 45 0.49 -7.46 -2.64
N ASP A 46 1.12 -6.70 -1.74
CA ASP A 46 1.03 -5.23 -1.69
C ASP A 46 2.38 -4.58 -2.00
N ARG A 47 2.39 -3.37 -2.59
CA ARG A 47 3.63 -2.62 -2.93
C ARG A 47 4.66 -3.41 -3.75
N ILE A 48 4.22 -4.38 -4.55
CA ILE A 48 5.09 -5.16 -5.45
C ILE A 48 5.81 -4.22 -6.42
N TYR A 49 5.11 -3.28 -7.04
CA TYR A 49 5.73 -2.27 -7.90
C TYR A 49 6.90 -1.53 -7.24
N GLU A 50 6.73 -1.07 -5.99
CA GLU A 50 7.79 -0.36 -5.27
C GLU A 50 9.02 -1.24 -5.07
N LEU A 51 8.83 -2.49 -4.61
CA LEU A 51 9.94 -3.43 -4.49
C LEU A 51 10.63 -3.63 -5.84
N PHE A 52 9.86 -3.84 -6.91
CA PHE A 52 10.38 -4.06 -8.26
C PHE A 52 11.09 -2.84 -8.86
N SER A 53 10.73 -1.63 -8.44
CA SER A 53 11.40 -0.37 -8.85
C SER A 53 12.85 -0.23 -8.33
N ILE A 54 13.25 -1.01 -7.33
CA ILE A 54 14.64 -1.04 -6.82
C ILE A 54 15.54 -1.81 -7.80
N CYS A 55 16.11 -1.13 -8.78
CA CYS A 55 16.86 -1.77 -9.87
C CYS A 55 18.38 -1.73 -9.68
N ARG A 56 18.89 -0.85 -8.82
CA ARG A 56 20.32 -0.64 -8.56
C ARG A 56 20.58 -0.56 -7.06
N HIS A 57 21.81 -0.89 -6.65
CA HIS A 57 22.30 -0.70 -5.28
C HIS A 57 21.99 0.71 -4.73
N GLY A 58 22.16 1.75 -5.55
CA GLY A 58 21.86 3.13 -5.13
C GLY A 58 20.40 3.39 -4.79
N ASP A 59 19.46 2.61 -5.32
CA ASP A 59 18.02 2.80 -5.09
C ASP A 59 17.63 2.39 -3.66
N ILE A 60 18.40 1.48 -3.03
CA ILE A 60 18.26 1.14 -1.59
C ILE A 60 18.32 2.37 -0.70
N LYS A 61 19.17 3.34 -1.04
CA LYS A 61 19.33 4.57 -0.26
C LYS A 61 18.03 5.35 -0.14
N ARG A 62 17.10 5.24 -1.09
CA ARG A 62 15.78 5.89 -1.00
C ARG A 62 14.93 5.35 0.15
N HIS A 63 15.16 4.11 0.56
CA HIS A 63 14.44 3.44 1.64
C HIS A 63 15.21 3.49 2.97
N LEU A 64 16.35 4.16 3.02
CA LEU A 64 17.11 4.36 4.25
C LEU A 64 16.68 5.64 4.96
N TRP A 65 16.76 5.56 6.28
CA TRP A 65 16.59 6.69 7.18
C TRP A 65 17.90 7.01 7.87
N VAL A 66 18.08 8.28 8.21
CA VAL A 66 19.23 8.77 8.97
C VAL A 66 18.72 9.25 10.30
N ARG A 67 19.19 8.63 11.39
CA ARG A 67 18.97 9.06 12.76
C ARG A 67 20.21 9.74 13.29
N THR A 68 20.07 10.96 13.79
CA THR A 68 21.14 11.64 14.51
C THR A 68 21.29 11.05 15.91
N ILE A 69 22.46 10.50 16.24
CA ILE A 69 22.77 9.97 17.58
C ILE A 69 23.35 11.09 18.44
N GLU A 70 24.35 11.79 17.89
CA GLU A 70 25.06 12.87 18.56
C GLU A 70 25.52 13.85 17.48
N ALA A 71 25.07 15.11 17.53
CA ALA A 71 25.49 16.09 16.53
C ALA A 71 25.63 17.48 17.14
N ALA A 72 26.62 18.22 16.67
CA ALA A 72 26.75 19.65 16.96
C ALA A 72 25.49 20.41 16.53
N GLU A 73 25.13 21.46 17.27
CA GLU A 73 23.89 22.22 17.04
C GLU A 73 23.72 22.68 15.58
N ARG A 74 24.82 23.08 14.92
CA ARG A 74 24.80 23.52 13.51
C ARG A 74 24.35 22.43 12.54
N ILE A 75 24.74 21.17 12.79
CA ILE A 75 24.33 20.00 12.00
C ILE A 75 22.83 19.75 12.25
N THR A 76 22.42 19.81 13.51
CA THR A 76 21.02 19.64 13.92
C THR A 76 20.10 20.68 13.29
N ARG A 77 20.46 21.97 13.35
CA ARG A 77 19.68 23.07 12.75
C ARG A 77 19.49 22.90 11.25
N ARG A 78 20.50 22.37 10.55
CA ARG A 78 20.48 22.23 9.08
C ARG A 78 19.41 21.26 8.58
N TYR A 79 19.10 20.20 9.34
CA TYR A 79 18.04 19.26 8.95
C TYR A 79 16.73 19.45 9.74
N GLN A 80 16.73 20.17 10.86
CA GLN A 80 15.53 20.43 11.67
C GLN A 80 14.39 21.04 10.84
N TRP A 81 14.68 22.04 10.01
CA TRP A 81 13.67 22.66 9.16
C TRP A 81 12.99 21.66 8.20
N ILE A 82 13.77 20.75 7.62
CA ILE A 82 13.29 19.72 6.68
C ILE A 82 12.43 18.68 7.41
N SER A 83 12.80 18.33 8.65
CA SER A 83 12.08 17.35 9.46
C SER A 83 10.74 17.88 9.98
N GLU A 84 10.67 19.16 10.35
CA GLU A 84 9.48 19.79 10.92
C GLU A 84 8.36 19.95 9.89
N GLU A 85 8.69 20.39 8.67
CA GLU A 85 7.71 20.52 7.58
C GLU A 85 7.10 19.16 7.18
N ALA A 86 7.89 18.09 7.25
CA ALA A 86 7.47 16.75 6.85
C ALA A 86 6.74 15.98 7.97
N GLY A 87 6.77 16.48 9.21
CA GLY A 87 6.19 15.80 10.38
C GLY A 87 6.87 14.47 10.72
N TRP A 88 8.18 14.35 10.47
CA TRP A 88 8.96 13.14 10.79
C TRP A 88 9.34 13.05 12.28
N PRO A 89 9.71 11.86 12.78
CA PRO A 89 10.23 11.71 14.14
C PRO A 89 11.40 12.65 14.40
N LYS A 90 11.49 13.17 15.63
CA LYS A 90 12.58 14.05 16.03
C LYS A 90 13.93 13.34 15.83
N ASN A 91 14.87 14.04 15.20
CA ASN A 91 16.22 13.55 14.87
C ASN A 91 16.29 12.49 13.77
N GLU A 92 15.23 12.32 12.98
CA GLU A 92 15.22 11.37 11.87
C GLU A 92 14.82 12.05 10.56
N CYS A 93 15.41 11.60 9.46
CA CYS A 93 15.00 12.02 8.13
C CYS A 93 15.34 10.97 7.08
N HIS A 94 14.69 11.04 5.93
CA HIS A 94 15.02 10.19 4.80
C HIS A 94 16.42 10.51 4.25
N TYR A 95 17.17 9.46 3.89
CA TYR A 95 18.53 9.61 3.36
C TYR A 95 18.64 10.56 2.17
N PRO A 96 17.75 10.57 1.14
CA PRO A 96 17.87 11.55 0.04
C PRO A 96 17.77 13.00 0.50
N LYS A 97 16.98 13.27 1.54
CA LYS A 97 16.78 14.62 2.09
C LYS A 97 17.98 15.02 2.95
N TRP A 98 18.51 14.08 3.72
CA TRP A 98 19.80 14.23 4.40
C TRP A 98 20.94 14.51 3.43
N ASP A 99 21.08 13.70 2.37
CA ASP A 99 22.17 13.82 1.40
C ASP A 99 22.12 15.16 0.67
N ASN A 100 20.92 15.67 0.40
CA ASN A 100 20.73 17.01 -0.16
C ASN A 100 21.10 18.13 0.84
N ALA A 101 20.78 17.98 2.12
CA ALA A 101 21.08 18.98 3.15
C ALA A 101 22.58 19.16 3.41
N PHE A 102 23.37 18.12 3.17
CA PHE A 102 24.83 18.10 3.32
C PHE A 102 25.56 17.92 1.97
N CYS A 103 24.96 18.39 0.87
CA CYS A 103 25.64 18.41 -0.41
C CYS A 103 26.82 19.38 -0.38
N LEU A 104 27.91 19.06 -1.12
CA LEU A 104 29.03 19.98 -1.25
C LEU A 104 28.59 21.19 -2.06
N THR A 105 28.78 22.37 -1.48
CA THR A 105 28.59 23.65 -2.17
C THR A 105 29.94 24.33 -2.38
N TRP A 106 29.95 25.53 -2.96
CA TRP A 106 31.19 26.31 -3.15
C TRP A 106 31.87 26.69 -1.83
N ASP A 107 31.10 26.80 -0.75
CA ASP A 107 31.58 27.10 0.60
C ASP A 107 31.61 25.82 1.46
N GLU A 108 32.58 24.95 1.18
CA GLU A 108 32.75 23.66 1.87
C GLU A 108 32.74 23.81 3.39
N GLN A 109 31.66 23.36 4.03
CA GLN A 109 31.58 23.28 5.49
C GLN A 109 32.19 21.96 5.98
N PRO A 110 32.85 21.91 7.15
CA PRO A 110 33.45 20.68 7.68
C PRO A 110 32.50 19.49 7.74
N GLU A 111 31.24 19.69 8.10
CA GLU A 111 30.21 18.65 8.14
C GLU A 111 29.79 18.15 6.75
N GLU A 112 29.81 19.01 5.73
CA GLU A 112 29.50 18.61 4.34
C GLU A 112 30.62 17.74 3.81
N CYS A 113 31.88 18.13 4.05
CA CYS A 113 33.05 17.31 3.72
C CYS A 113 33.02 15.98 4.47
N ALA A 114 32.77 16.01 5.78
CA ALA A 114 32.68 14.80 6.60
C ALA A 114 31.59 13.84 6.11
N TRP A 115 30.41 14.36 5.74
CA TRP A 115 29.36 13.56 5.13
C TRP A 115 29.74 13.06 3.73
N HIS A 116 30.33 13.92 2.88
CA HIS A 116 30.73 13.56 1.52
C HIS A 116 31.74 12.42 1.49
N TRP A 117 32.75 12.45 2.35
CA TRP A 117 33.71 11.36 2.50
C TRP A 117 33.09 10.18 3.25
N GLY A 118 32.28 10.45 4.28
CA GLY A 118 31.55 9.47 5.06
C GLY A 118 30.69 8.55 4.21
N LYS A 119 29.91 9.12 3.28
CA LYS A 119 28.98 8.37 2.41
C LYS A 119 29.67 7.47 1.37
N GLN A 120 30.99 7.58 1.21
CA GLN A 120 31.83 6.75 0.34
C GLN A 120 32.55 5.63 1.11
N ARG A 121 32.39 5.56 2.43
CA ARG A 121 33.07 4.54 3.24
C ARG A 121 32.62 3.12 2.87
N PRO A 122 33.53 2.12 2.92
CA PRO A 122 33.22 0.74 2.55
C PRO A 122 32.05 0.13 3.31
N GLU A 123 31.89 0.46 4.60
CA GLU A 123 30.84 -0.14 5.44
C GLU A 123 29.43 0.25 4.97
N ILE A 124 29.26 1.45 4.39
CA ILE A 124 27.98 1.89 3.80
C ILE A 124 27.70 1.10 2.53
N LYS A 125 28.72 0.87 1.71
CA LYS A 125 28.59 0.07 0.49
C LYS A 125 28.16 -1.35 0.85
N GLU A 126 28.85 -1.99 1.80
CA GLU A 126 28.48 -3.32 2.30
C GLU A 126 27.06 -3.37 2.87
N PHE A 127 26.65 -2.33 3.59
CA PHE A 127 25.30 -2.25 4.14
C PHE A 127 24.23 -2.15 3.05
N VAL A 128 24.49 -1.35 2.02
CA VAL A 128 23.61 -1.23 0.85
C VAL A 128 23.57 -2.53 0.05
N ASP A 129 24.72 -3.16 -0.20
CA ASP A 129 24.84 -4.41 -0.95
C ASP A 129 24.06 -5.54 -0.23
N TYR A 130 24.21 -5.65 1.09
CA TYR A 130 23.45 -6.59 1.91
C TYR A 130 21.93 -6.46 1.75
N TRP A 131 21.39 -5.24 1.78
CA TRP A 131 19.96 -5.01 1.61
C TRP A 131 19.49 -5.20 0.17
N PHE A 132 20.33 -4.85 -0.81
CA PHE A 132 20.04 -5.09 -2.21
C PHE A 132 19.92 -6.60 -2.51
N ASP A 133 20.82 -7.42 -1.98
CA ASP A 133 20.77 -8.88 -2.13
C ASP A 133 19.46 -9.47 -1.56
N ARG A 134 18.98 -8.95 -0.42
CA ARG A 134 17.69 -9.36 0.15
C ARG A 134 16.50 -8.96 -0.72
N VAL A 135 16.53 -7.75 -1.28
CA VAL A 135 15.51 -7.30 -2.25
C VAL A 135 15.51 -8.20 -3.48
N LEU A 136 16.67 -8.55 -4.03
CA LEU A 136 16.78 -9.48 -5.16
C LEU A 136 16.25 -10.88 -4.82
N ALA A 137 16.56 -11.39 -3.63
CA ALA A 137 16.02 -12.66 -3.14
C ALA A 137 14.49 -12.62 -3.03
N ALA A 138 13.93 -11.55 -2.47
CA ALA A 138 12.48 -11.35 -2.37
C ALA A 138 11.81 -11.29 -3.76
N LYS A 139 12.37 -10.53 -4.71
CA LYS A 139 11.87 -10.48 -6.10
C LYS A 139 11.88 -11.87 -6.75
N LYS A 140 12.92 -12.66 -6.53
CA LYS A 140 13.02 -14.03 -7.06
C LYS A 140 11.92 -14.93 -6.51
N LEU A 141 11.64 -14.84 -5.21
CA LEU A 141 10.55 -15.59 -4.57
C LEU A 141 9.19 -15.16 -5.12
N LEU A 142 8.95 -13.86 -5.28
CA LEU A 142 7.69 -13.34 -5.86
C LEU A 142 7.47 -13.81 -7.29
N ARG A 143 8.52 -13.88 -8.11
CA ARG A 143 8.43 -14.46 -9.47
C ARG A 143 8.07 -15.94 -9.47
N GLN A 144 8.27 -16.65 -8.37
CA GLN A 144 7.88 -18.05 -8.19
C GLN A 144 6.50 -18.21 -7.54
N SER A 145 5.83 -17.11 -7.18
CA SER A 145 4.52 -17.13 -6.53
C SER A 145 3.46 -17.73 -7.46
N GLU A 146 2.58 -18.56 -6.91
CA GLU A 146 1.39 -19.07 -7.63
C GLU A 146 0.24 -18.05 -7.65
N ASP A 147 0.37 -16.95 -6.90
CA ASP A 147 -0.65 -15.90 -6.86
C ASP A 147 -0.75 -15.16 -8.19
N ILE A 148 -1.89 -15.32 -8.86
CA ILE A 148 -2.18 -14.74 -10.17
C ILE A 148 -2.07 -13.21 -10.19
N PHE A 149 -2.39 -12.53 -9.08
CA PHE A 149 -2.30 -11.07 -9.00
C PHE A 149 -0.85 -10.61 -8.95
N THR A 150 -0.05 -11.25 -8.09
CA THR A 150 1.39 -11.03 -8.04
C THR A 150 2.02 -11.24 -9.41
N GLN A 151 1.72 -12.37 -10.07
CA GLN A 151 2.27 -12.67 -11.39
C GLN A 151 1.83 -11.66 -12.46
N ARG A 152 0.57 -11.20 -12.41
CA ARG A 152 0.06 -10.21 -13.35
C ARG A 152 0.66 -8.83 -13.14
N GLU A 153 0.80 -8.37 -11.90
CA GLU A 153 1.47 -7.10 -11.60
C GLU A 153 2.92 -7.13 -12.08
N ILE A 154 3.65 -8.22 -11.79
CA ILE A 154 5.02 -8.43 -12.30
C ILE A 154 5.06 -8.40 -13.82
N SER A 155 4.12 -9.07 -14.51
CA SER A 155 4.05 -9.04 -15.98
C SER A 155 3.80 -7.63 -16.54
N LEU A 156 2.99 -6.81 -15.86
CA LEU A 156 2.75 -5.42 -16.26
C LEU A 156 4.01 -4.57 -16.08
N ILE A 157 4.72 -4.76 -14.97
CA ILE A 157 6.00 -4.10 -14.69
C ILE A 157 7.05 -4.47 -15.75
N ASP A 158 7.26 -5.76 -15.99
CA ASP A 158 8.26 -6.25 -16.94
C ASP A 158 7.99 -5.77 -18.37
N SER A 159 6.72 -5.52 -18.72
CA SER A 159 6.32 -5.01 -20.04
C SER A 159 6.31 -3.48 -20.14
N GLY A 160 6.61 -2.75 -19.05
CA GLY A 160 6.53 -1.29 -19.00
C GLY A 160 5.10 -0.75 -19.19
N LYS A 161 4.08 -1.56 -18.87
CA LYS A 161 2.66 -1.22 -19.04
C LYS A 161 1.93 -1.02 -17.71
N HIS A 162 2.66 -1.09 -16.61
CA HIS A 162 2.08 -0.82 -15.30
C HIS A 162 1.71 0.67 -15.19
N ASP A 163 0.55 1.00 -14.61
CA ASP A 163 0.04 2.38 -14.53
C ASP A 163 1.05 3.36 -13.92
N TYR A 164 1.77 2.90 -12.89
CA TYR A 164 2.80 3.67 -12.21
C TYR A 164 4.02 4.03 -13.06
N GLU A 165 4.17 3.47 -14.26
CA GLU A 165 5.20 3.88 -15.23
C GLU A 165 4.91 5.25 -15.85
N TYR A 166 3.64 5.68 -15.81
CA TYR A 166 3.20 6.96 -16.39
C TYR A 166 3.12 8.10 -15.37
N GLU A 167 3.35 7.82 -14.09
CA GLU A 167 3.31 8.82 -13.01
C GLU A 167 4.61 9.64 -12.99
N THR A 168 4.48 10.97 -12.89
CA THR A 168 5.65 11.89 -12.85
C THR A 168 6.39 11.84 -11.53
N GLU A 169 5.67 11.51 -10.46
CA GLU A 169 6.21 11.38 -9.11
C GLU A 169 6.25 9.91 -8.72
N THR A 170 7.15 9.60 -7.80
CA THR A 170 7.28 8.25 -7.28
C THR A 170 6.00 7.91 -6.49
N PRO A 171 5.20 6.92 -6.92
CA PRO A 171 3.83 6.75 -6.42
C PRO A 171 3.76 6.04 -5.06
N PHE A 172 4.89 5.89 -4.38
CA PHE A 172 4.98 5.22 -3.08
C PHE A 172 5.38 6.17 -1.96
N VAL A 173 4.65 6.08 -0.85
CA VAL A 173 4.98 6.76 0.41
C VAL A 173 6.03 5.92 1.12
N LEU A 174 7.25 6.44 1.22
CA LEU A 174 8.32 5.77 1.96
C LEU A 174 7.90 5.59 3.42
N THR A 175 7.97 4.34 3.91
CA THR A 175 7.55 4.01 5.27
C THR A 175 8.46 4.67 6.31
N PRO A 176 7.93 5.41 7.30
CA PRO A 176 8.75 5.99 8.36
C PRO A 176 9.35 4.96 9.33
N PRO A 177 10.46 5.27 10.02
CA PRO A 177 11.10 4.36 10.94
C PRO A 177 10.21 4.21 12.16
N GLY A 178 10.09 2.98 12.65
CA GLY A 178 9.21 2.69 13.78
C GLY A 178 7.71 2.77 13.44
N THR A 179 7.31 3.29 12.28
CA THR A 179 5.98 3.02 11.74
C THR A 179 5.95 1.54 11.35
N ARG A 180 5.15 0.76 12.07
CA ARG A 180 4.80 -0.58 11.62
C ARG A 180 3.82 -0.40 10.47
N TYR A 181 4.24 -0.75 9.26
CA TYR A 181 3.30 -1.15 8.23
C TYR A 181 2.32 -2.13 8.86
N ILE A 182 1.04 -1.79 8.81
CA ILE A 182 -0.03 -2.69 9.24
C ILE A 182 -0.32 -3.50 7.98
N PRO A 183 0.14 -4.76 7.89
CA PRO A 183 -0.23 -5.60 6.76
C PRO A 183 -1.74 -5.62 6.66
N VAL A 184 -2.25 -5.48 5.44
CA VAL A 184 -3.68 -5.68 5.20
C VAL A 184 -3.95 -7.15 5.44
N LYS A 185 -4.35 -7.47 6.66
CA LYS A 185 -4.72 -8.83 7.04
C LYS A 185 -6.08 -9.15 6.44
N ASP A 186 -6.21 -10.39 5.97
CA ASP A 186 -7.51 -10.98 5.71
C ASP A 186 -8.40 -10.76 6.92
N GLN A 187 -9.50 -10.02 6.71
CA GLN A 187 -10.43 -9.68 7.77
C GLN A 187 -11.42 -10.82 8.04
N TYR A 188 -11.55 -11.74 7.08
CA TYR A 188 -12.53 -12.81 7.09
C TYR A 188 -11.85 -14.19 7.01
N PRO A 189 -12.52 -15.25 7.49
CA PRO A 189 -12.02 -16.63 7.34
C PRO A 189 -12.10 -17.14 5.89
N GLU A 190 -11.32 -18.16 5.56
CA GLU A 190 -11.18 -18.70 4.19
C GLU A 190 -12.52 -19.00 3.49
N TRP A 191 -13.46 -19.62 4.21
CA TRP A 191 -14.77 -19.99 3.67
C TRP A 191 -15.57 -18.78 3.13
N PHE A 192 -15.32 -17.58 3.66
CA PHE A 192 -15.99 -16.36 3.17
C PHE A 192 -15.51 -16.03 1.77
N TYR A 193 -14.20 -16.09 1.54
CA TYR A 193 -13.58 -15.81 0.25
C TYR A 193 -13.99 -16.84 -0.81
N GLU A 194 -14.13 -18.10 -0.42
CA GLU A 194 -14.65 -19.16 -1.28
C GLU A 194 -16.11 -18.91 -1.71
N ASP A 195 -16.99 -18.63 -0.73
CA ASP A 195 -18.41 -18.36 -0.99
C ASP A 195 -18.57 -17.08 -1.85
N LEU A 196 -17.76 -16.04 -1.61
CA LEU A 196 -17.74 -14.82 -2.41
C LEU A 196 -17.26 -15.08 -3.83
N ALA A 197 -16.16 -15.83 -4.02
CA ALA A 197 -15.66 -16.17 -5.35
C ALA A 197 -16.70 -16.93 -6.17
N HIS A 198 -17.42 -17.87 -5.56
CA HIS A 198 -18.52 -18.58 -6.20
C HIS A 198 -19.67 -17.64 -6.58
N MET A 199 -19.99 -16.66 -5.74
CA MET A 199 -21.03 -15.66 -6.02
C MET A 199 -20.63 -14.74 -7.19
N LEU A 200 -19.41 -14.19 -7.17
CA LEU A 200 -18.88 -13.33 -8.23
C LEU A 200 -18.85 -14.04 -9.59
N GLY A 201 -18.61 -15.36 -9.60
CA GLY A 201 -18.65 -16.17 -10.82
C GLY A 201 -20.04 -16.37 -11.45
N GLN A 202 -21.11 -15.90 -10.82
CA GLN A 202 -22.47 -16.03 -11.36
C GLN A 202 -22.74 -14.97 -12.44
N TYR A 203 -23.20 -15.43 -13.62
CA TYR A 203 -23.48 -14.54 -14.76
C TYR A 203 -24.55 -13.47 -14.48
N GLU A 204 -25.47 -13.71 -13.55
CA GLU A 204 -26.50 -12.72 -13.17
C GLU A 204 -25.92 -11.53 -12.39
N ILE A 205 -24.71 -11.68 -11.84
CA ILE A 205 -23.96 -10.57 -11.25
C ILE A 205 -23.11 -9.98 -12.35
N GLY A 206 -23.56 -8.87 -12.93
CA GLY A 206 -22.85 -8.14 -13.98
C GLY A 206 -21.95 -7.03 -13.43
N SER A 207 -22.18 -6.58 -12.20
CA SER A 207 -21.49 -5.45 -11.58
C SER A 207 -21.45 -5.57 -10.05
N VAL A 208 -20.45 -4.92 -9.43
CA VAL A 208 -20.26 -5.00 -7.97
C VAL A 208 -19.94 -3.63 -7.38
N SER A 209 -20.54 -3.35 -6.24
CA SER A 209 -20.23 -2.20 -5.39
C SER A 209 -19.66 -2.69 -4.06
N TYR A 210 -18.58 -2.08 -3.61
CA TYR A 210 -17.77 -2.55 -2.50
C TYR A 210 -17.53 -1.47 -1.46
N ARG A 211 -17.95 -1.77 -0.23
CA ARG A 211 -17.76 -0.94 0.95
C ARG A 211 -17.06 -1.74 2.05
N SER A 212 -15.73 -1.77 2.00
CA SER A 212 -14.86 -2.28 3.05
C SER A 212 -13.39 -1.97 2.75
N THR A 213 -12.51 -2.26 3.71
CA THR A 213 -11.06 -2.12 3.62
C THR A 213 -10.34 -3.47 3.41
N ASP A 214 -11.06 -4.58 3.33
CA ASP A 214 -10.52 -5.92 3.10
C ASP A 214 -9.95 -6.11 1.67
N LEU A 215 -8.62 -6.09 1.57
CA LEU A 215 -7.90 -6.20 0.29
C LEU A 215 -8.20 -7.50 -0.44
N ARG A 216 -8.39 -8.61 0.27
CA ARG A 216 -8.63 -9.91 -0.38
C ARG A 216 -9.99 -9.95 -1.08
N THR A 217 -11.03 -9.39 -0.48
CA THR A 217 -12.33 -9.15 -1.12
C THR A 217 -12.17 -8.28 -2.36
N PHE A 218 -11.40 -7.20 -2.27
CA PHE A 218 -11.16 -6.32 -3.40
C PHE A 218 -10.44 -7.03 -4.56
N ARG A 219 -9.43 -7.85 -4.24
CA ARG A 219 -8.73 -8.69 -5.21
C ARG A 219 -9.68 -9.68 -5.86
N LEU A 220 -10.55 -10.37 -5.13
CA LEU A 220 -11.51 -11.31 -5.73
C LEU A 220 -12.42 -10.66 -6.79
N MET A 221 -12.90 -9.44 -6.55
CA MET A 221 -13.68 -8.71 -7.55
C MET A 221 -12.85 -8.38 -8.80
N CYS A 222 -11.60 -7.93 -8.61
CA CYS A 222 -10.68 -7.70 -9.72
C CYS A 222 -10.38 -9.01 -10.47
N ALA A 223 -10.33 -10.15 -9.78
CA ALA A 223 -10.02 -11.46 -10.38
C ALA A 223 -11.12 -11.82 -11.38
N GLU A 224 -12.37 -11.70 -10.93
CA GLU A 224 -13.53 -11.99 -11.76
C GLU A 224 -13.62 -11.01 -12.93
N GLN A 225 -13.36 -9.72 -12.73
CA GLN A 225 -13.32 -8.74 -13.82
C GLN A 225 -12.29 -9.14 -14.89
N LEU A 226 -11.07 -9.47 -14.47
CA LEU A 226 -9.99 -9.84 -15.37
C LEU A 226 -10.24 -11.17 -16.09
N LYS A 227 -10.83 -12.14 -15.40
CA LYS A 227 -11.29 -13.40 -15.99
C LYS A 227 -12.31 -13.15 -17.09
N ARG A 228 -13.33 -12.35 -16.80
CA ARG A 228 -14.36 -11.98 -17.80
C ARG A 228 -13.79 -11.18 -18.96
N CYS A 229 -12.82 -10.29 -18.72
CA CYS A 229 -12.07 -9.62 -19.79
C CYS A 229 -11.38 -10.63 -20.71
N ALA A 230 -10.72 -11.65 -20.16
CA ALA A 230 -10.04 -12.67 -20.93
C ALA A 230 -11.04 -13.52 -21.75
N ASP A 231 -12.20 -13.85 -21.19
CA ASP A 231 -13.23 -14.66 -21.86
C ASP A 231 -13.96 -13.90 -22.98
N THR A 232 -14.16 -12.58 -22.82
CA THR A 232 -14.98 -11.76 -23.73
C THR A 232 -14.20 -10.81 -24.63
N ASN A 233 -12.90 -10.62 -24.35
CA ASN A 233 -12.04 -9.61 -24.97
C ASN A 233 -12.60 -8.18 -24.88
N GLN A 234 -13.34 -7.87 -23.81
CA GLN A 234 -13.90 -6.55 -23.53
C GLN A 234 -13.08 -5.78 -22.49
N ASP A 235 -13.28 -4.46 -22.46
CA ASP A 235 -12.64 -3.58 -21.48
C ASP A 235 -13.13 -3.87 -20.05
N PRO A 236 -12.25 -3.81 -19.03
CA PRO A 236 -12.62 -4.00 -17.62
C PRO A 236 -13.81 -3.13 -17.17
N LYS A 237 -13.92 -1.90 -17.69
CA LYS A 237 -15.01 -0.95 -17.37
C LYS A 237 -16.37 -1.45 -17.79
N THR A 238 -16.44 -2.22 -18.87
CA THR A 238 -17.71 -2.64 -19.49
C THR A 238 -18.10 -4.05 -19.09
N VAL A 239 -17.14 -4.97 -18.95
CA VAL A 239 -17.44 -6.39 -18.76
C VAL A 239 -17.93 -6.71 -17.35
N PHE A 240 -17.38 -6.01 -16.35
CA PHE A 240 -17.71 -6.21 -14.95
C PHE A 240 -17.36 -4.93 -14.16
N PRO A 241 -18.24 -3.92 -14.18
CA PRO A 241 -18.00 -2.66 -13.48
C PRO A 241 -17.83 -2.90 -11.97
N VAL A 242 -16.72 -2.41 -11.40
CA VAL A 242 -16.45 -2.43 -9.96
C VAL A 242 -16.50 -1.00 -9.43
N SER A 243 -17.36 -0.74 -8.45
CA SER A 243 -17.40 0.52 -7.69
C SER A 243 -16.87 0.28 -6.29
N VAL A 244 -15.94 1.12 -5.84
CA VAL A 244 -15.33 1.05 -4.51
C VAL A 244 -15.59 2.37 -3.80
N MET A 245 -16.06 2.29 -2.55
CA MET A 245 -16.10 3.48 -1.72
C MET A 245 -14.68 3.78 -1.23
N ASN A 246 -14.21 5.00 -1.47
CA ASN A 246 -12.89 5.42 -1.06
C ASN A 246 -12.88 5.71 0.45
N LEU A 247 -12.59 4.69 1.26
CA LEU A 247 -12.63 4.76 2.73
C LEU A 247 -11.45 5.51 3.37
N ILE A 248 -10.59 6.14 2.57
CA ILE A 248 -9.39 6.81 3.05
C ILE A 248 -9.79 8.11 3.78
N MET A 249 -9.85 8.05 5.11
CA MET A 249 -10.15 9.21 5.96
C MET A 249 -8.89 10.03 6.33
N SER A 250 -7.69 9.65 5.90
CA SER A 250 -6.48 10.43 6.15
C SER A 250 -5.52 10.40 4.95
N ASN A 251 -4.90 11.55 4.65
CA ASN A 251 -4.06 11.83 3.48
C ASN A 251 -2.79 10.95 3.31
N LYS A 252 -2.67 9.80 3.98
CA LYS A 252 -1.42 9.03 4.05
C LYS A 252 -1.55 7.52 3.77
N ASP A 253 -2.76 6.96 3.76
CA ASP A 253 -2.98 5.54 3.50
C ASP A 253 -3.84 5.35 2.24
N TYR A 254 -3.20 5.10 1.10
CA TYR A 254 -3.93 4.86 -0.15
C TYR A 254 -4.43 3.43 -0.24
N PHE A 255 -5.76 3.23 -0.22
CA PHE A 255 -6.37 1.97 -0.64
C PHE A 255 -5.90 1.61 -2.06
N PRO A 256 -5.49 0.36 -2.32
CA PRO A 256 -4.88 -0.03 -3.58
C PRO A 256 -5.77 0.25 -4.79
N ARG A 257 -5.14 0.68 -5.88
CA ARG A 257 -5.82 0.88 -7.17
C ARG A 257 -5.96 -0.45 -7.92
N ALA A 258 -7.14 -0.75 -8.47
CA ALA A 258 -7.37 -1.94 -9.29
C ALA A 258 -6.40 -2.04 -10.47
N SER A 259 -5.96 -0.89 -10.97
CA SER A 259 -5.07 -0.81 -12.12
C SER A 259 -3.65 -1.30 -11.86
N ARG A 260 -3.25 -1.48 -10.59
CA ARG A 260 -2.03 -2.23 -10.21
C ARG A 260 -2.01 -3.64 -10.83
N TRP A 261 -3.18 -4.23 -11.01
CA TRP A 261 -3.33 -5.56 -11.62
C TRP A 261 -3.89 -5.50 -13.04
N GLY A 262 -3.94 -4.32 -13.66
CA GLY A 262 -4.55 -4.10 -14.97
C GLY A 262 -6.08 -4.25 -14.98
N GLY A 263 -6.71 -4.12 -13.81
CA GLY A 263 -8.16 -4.00 -13.68
C GLY A 263 -8.62 -2.55 -13.66
N TYR A 264 -9.92 -2.34 -13.43
CA TYR A 264 -10.52 -1.01 -13.30
C TYR A 264 -11.56 -0.98 -12.18
N ALA A 265 -11.51 0.06 -11.35
CA ALA A 265 -12.53 0.35 -10.37
C ALA A 265 -12.84 1.85 -10.35
N LEU A 266 -14.12 2.19 -10.15
CA LEU A 266 -14.57 3.54 -9.88
C LEU A 266 -14.48 3.80 -8.38
N TYR A 267 -13.68 4.79 -7.99
CA TYR A 267 -13.50 5.20 -6.60
C TYR A 267 -14.42 6.38 -6.30
N SER A 268 -15.33 6.20 -5.35
CA SER A 268 -16.30 7.23 -4.95
C SER A 268 -16.02 7.72 -3.54
N GLU A 269 -15.93 9.03 -3.34
CA GLU A 269 -15.81 9.66 -2.01
C GLU A 269 -17.18 9.88 -1.36
N GLU A 270 -18.22 10.07 -2.16
CA GLU A 270 -19.59 10.26 -1.71
C GLU A 270 -20.52 9.19 -2.29
N GLY A 271 -20.96 8.26 -1.43
CA GLY A 271 -21.86 7.18 -1.80
C GLY A 271 -21.21 6.04 -2.60
N LEU A 272 -22.00 5.02 -2.91
CA LEU A 272 -21.58 3.89 -3.75
C LEU A 272 -22.28 3.97 -5.10
N GLY A 273 -21.54 3.62 -6.16
CA GLY A 273 -22.13 3.40 -7.47
C GLY A 273 -23.11 2.22 -7.47
N TYR A 274 -23.90 2.12 -8.54
CA TYR A 274 -24.77 0.97 -8.79
C TYR A 274 -23.95 -0.31 -9.00
N GLY A 275 -24.44 -1.42 -8.45
CA GLY A 275 -23.92 -2.76 -8.67
C GLY A 275 -25.01 -3.80 -8.48
N ASP A 276 -24.94 -4.92 -9.18
CA ASP A 276 -25.85 -6.06 -8.99
C ASP A 276 -25.63 -6.71 -7.61
N LEU A 277 -24.37 -6.71 -7.16
CA LEU A 277 -23.97 -7.13 -5.82
C LEU A 277 -23.39 -5.95 -5.04
N LEU A 278 -23.97 -5.63 -3.89
CA LEU A 278 -23.38 -4.75 -2.90
C LEU A 278 -22.69 -5.59 -1.82
N ILE A 279 -21.39 -5.43 -1.66
CA ILE A 279 -20.60 -6.03 -0.59
C ILE A 279 -20.37 -4.96 0.47
N ASP A 280 -20.99 -5.12 1.62
CA ASP A 280 -20.92 -4.19 2.74
C ASP A 280 -20.40 -4.88 4.01
N MET A 281 -19.11 -4.67 4.25
CA MET A 281 -18.29 -5.42 5.20
C MET A 281 -17.59 -4.49 6.19
N ASP A 282 -17.98 -3.21 6.25
CA ASP A 282 -17.41 -2.26 7.20
C ASP A 282 -18.50 -1.42 7.87
N ARG A 283 -18.80 -1.79 9.10
CA ARG A 283 -19.84 -1.17 9.94
C ARG A 283 -19.49 0.26 10.36
N GLN A 284 -18.22 0.67 10.23
CA GLN A 284 -17.80 2.00 10.63
C GLN A 284 -18.15 3.04 9.56
N VAL A 285 -18.61 2.61 8.39
CA VAL A 285 -18.76 3.51 7.26
C VAL A 285 -20.21 3.82 6.91
N GLY A 286 -20.61 5.02 7.28
CA GLY A 286 -21.88 5.61 6.89
C GLY A 286 -23.08 4.86 7.49
N ARG A 287 -24.24 4.96 6.82
CA ARG A 287 -25.47 4.27 7.23
C ARG A 287 -25.49 2.85 6.66
N SER A 288 -26.17 1.93 7.35
CA SER A 288 -26.35 0.56 6.84
C SER A 288 -27.17 0.55 5.53
N PRO A 289 -26.97 -0.45 4.66
CA PRO A 289 -27.71 -0.62 3.41
C PRO A 289 -29.21 -0.64 3.62
N LYS A 290 -29.70 -1.21 4.73
CA LYS A 290 -31.11 -1.15 5.09
C LYS A 290 -31.62 0.28 5.24
N VAL A 291 -30.94 1.10 6.03
CA VAL A 291 -31.36 2.49 6.26
C VAL A 291 -31.32 3.27 4.95
N LEU A 292 -30.27 3.08 4.15
CA LEU A 292 -30.16 3.71 2.83
C LEU A 292 -31.31 3.26 1.90
N TYR A 293 -31.62 1.96 1.87
CA TYR A 293 -32.72 1.43 1.08
C TYR A 293 -34.06 2.01 1.52
N GLU A 294 -34.41 1.92 2.80
CA GLU A 294 -35.71 2.36 3.32
C GLU A 294 -35.92 3.87 3.18
N GLN A 295 -34.85 4.66 3.24
CA GLN A 295 -34.90 6.10 3.06
C GLN A 295 -35.06 6.51 1.58
N TYR A 296 -34.38 5.83 0.66
CA TYR A 296 -34.26 6.29 -0.74
C TYR A 296 -34.92 5.36 -1.78
N TYR A 297 -35.53 4.23 -1.40
CA TYR A 297 -36.15 3.29 -2.36
C TYR A 297 -37.24 3.93 -3.23
N ARG A 298 -37.95 4.95 -2.73
CA ARG A 298 -38.99 5.65 -3.49
C ARG A 298 -38.41 6.55 -4.58
N CYS A 299 -37.20 7.08 -4.36
CA CYS A 299 -36.54 7.95 -5.32
C CYS A 299 -35.87 7.13 -6.44
N PHE A 300 -35.38 5.93 -6.11
CA PHE A 300 -34.59 5.10 -7.04
C PHE A 300 -34.95 3.61 -6.96
N PRO A 301 -36.20 3.21 -7.23
CA PRO A 301 -36.67 1.84 -6.97
C PRO A 301 -35.98 0.76 -7.81
N ASP A 302 -35.47 1.13 -8.99
CA ASP A 302 -34.79 0.22 -9.92
C ASP A 302 -33.26 0.23 -9.77
N GLN A 303 -32.70 1.14 -8.98
CA GLN A 303 -31.25 1.31 -8.84
C GLN A 303 -30.67 0.61 -7.59
N TRP A 304 -31.47 -0.24 -6.93
CA TRP A 304 -30.99 -1.04 -5.81
C TRP A 304 -30.49 -2.42 -6.26
N PRO A 305 -29.40 -2.91 -5.64
CA PRO A 305 -28.69 -4.13 -6.04
C PRO A 305 -29.61 -5.36 -6.01
N LEU A 306 -29.28 -6.37 -6.82
CA LEU A 306 -29.96 -7.66 -6.76
C LEU A 306 -29.61 -8.40 -5.46
N TYR A 307 -28.38 -8.20 -4.99
CA TYR A 307 -27.81 -8.86 -3.81
C TYR A 307 -27.15 -7.85 -2.88
N ILE A 308 -27.40 -7.97 -1.59
CA ILE A 308 -26.61 -7.30 -0.55
C ILE A 308 -25.97 -8.37 0.31
N LEU A 309 -24.64 -8.42 0.29
CA LEU A 309 -23.81 -9.30 1.11
C LEU A 309 -23.21 -8.48 2.25
N THR A 310 -23.40 -8.94 3.48
CA THR A 310 -22.97 -8.19 4.67
C THR A 310 -22.73 -9.10 5.87
N ASP A 311 -21.85 -8.66 6.78
CA ASP A 311 -21.61 -9.30 8.07
C ASP A 311 -22.54 -8.80 9.19
N GLU A 312 -23.46 -7.88 8.89
CA GLU A 312 -24.40 -7.30 9.84
C GLU A 312 -25.82 -7.87 9.65
N GLU A 313 -26.45 -8.29 10.75
CA GLU A 313 -27.86 -8.66 10.72
C GLU A 313 -28.76 -7.41 10.69
N MET A 314 -29.30 -7.09 9.52
CA MET A 314 -30.17 -5.91 9.34
C MET A 314 -31.66 -6.19 9.60
N GLY A 315 -32.01 -7.41 10.03
CA GLY A 315 -33.41 -7.86 10.12
C GLY A 315 -34.07 -7.95 8.74
N GLU A 316 -35.37 -7.68 8.65
CA GLU A 316 -36.10 -7.64 7.37
C GLU A 316 -35.80 -6.34 6.59
N ILE A 317 -35.56 -6.48 5.29
CA ILE A 317 -35.44 -5.35 4.34
C ILE A 317 -36.57 -5.52 3.33
N ARG A 318 -37.41 -4.49 3.17
CA ARG A 318 -38.60 -4.56 2.31
C ARG A 318 -38.23 -4.94 0.87
N GLY A 319 -38.85 -5.98 0.33
CA GLY A 319 -38.59 -6.42 -1.04
C GLY A 319 -37.33 -7.27 -1.20
N TYR A 320 -36.69 -7.67 -0.10
CA TYR A 320 -35.60 -8.64 -0.11
C TYR A 320 -35.95 -9.87 0.72
N LYS A 321 -35.50 -11.02 0.25
CA LYS A 321 -35.48 -12.26 1.01
C LYS A 321 -34.10 -12.42 1.63
N ARG A 322 -34.07 -12.52 2.96
CA ARG A 322 -32.85 -12.82 3.71
C ARG A 322 -32.51 -14.31 3.59
N LYS A 323 -31.24 -14.61 3.40
CA LYS A 323 -30.64 -15.92 3.53
C LYS A 323 -29.42 -15.80 4.45
N VAL A 324 -29.36 -16.62 5.49
CA VAL A 324 -28.13 -16.79 6.28
C VAL A 324 -27.23 -17.72 5.49
N LEU A 325 -26.03 -17.27 5.16
CA LEU A 325 -25.08 -18.10 4.41
C LEU A 325 -24.30 -19.01 5.36
N ARG A 326 -23.84 -18.50 6.50
CA ARG A 326 -23.10 -19.26 7.53
C ARG A 326 -23.36 -18.71 8.93
N GLU A 327 -23.63 -19.60 9.88
CA GLU A 327 -23.67 -19.45 11.36
C GLU A 327 -23.96 -18.05 11.93
N ALA A 328 -24.90 -17.31 11.36
CA ALA A 328 -25.25 -15.93 11.76
C ALA A 328 -24.13 -14.87 11.61
N TYR A 329 -23.07 -15.15 10.84
CA TYR A 329 -21.98 -14.20 10.60
C TYR A 329 -22.00 -13.58 9.19
N LEU A 330 -22.70 -14.21 8.24
CA LEU A 330 -22.80 -13.73 6.87
C LEU A 330 -24.25 -13.79 6.37
N PHE A 331 -24.75 -12.64 5.95
CA PHE A 331 -26.11 -12.46 5.50
C PHE A 331 -26.13 -12.06 4.03
N LEU A 332 -26.97 -12.76 3.26
CA LEU A 332 -27.27 -12.41 1.88
C LEU A 332 -28.73 -11.99 1.78
N TYR A 333 -28.96 -10.78 1.31
CA TYR A 333 -30.29 -10.28 0.99
C TYR A 333 -30.46 -10.33 -0.52
N LYS A 334 -31.38 -11.18 -1.00
CA LYS A 334 -31.73 -11.29 -2.43
C LYS A 334 -33.00 -10.50 -2.72
N LYS A 335 -32.96 -9.58 -3.68
CA LYS A 335 -34.13 -8.82 -4.14
C LYS A 335 -35.20 -9.78 -4.66
N LEU A 336 -36.44 -9.57 -4.23
CA LEU A 336 -37.58 -10.36 -4.71
C LEU A 336 -37.94 -9.91 -6.13
N PRO A 337 -38.31 -10.86 -7.03
CA PRO A 337 -38.90 -10.51 -8.31
C PRO A 337 -40.15 -9.65 -8.06
N ARG A 338 -40.37 -8.63 -8.89
CA ARG A 338 -41.59 -7.82 -8.84
C ARG A 338 -42.81 -8.61 -9.28
#